data_AF-A0A7G8GJW0-F1
#
_entry.id   AF-A0A7G8GJW0-F1
#
_cell.length_a   1.000
_cell.length_b   1.000
_cell.length_c   1.000
_cell.angle_alpha   90.00
_cell.angle_beta   90.00
_cell.angle_gamma   90.00
#
_symmetry.space_group_name_H-M   'P 1'
#
loop_
_entity.id
_entity.type
_entity.pdbx_description
1 polymer ?
#
loop_
_entity_poly.entity_id
_entity_poly.type
_entity_poly.pdbx_seq_one_letter_code
_entity_poly.pdbx_strand_id
1 'polypeptide(L)'
;METKSRKATTAHKIIETGEGVLNLVWGKADARRAASLEIIARTAYTAEESACHYLETIGLDREGTIRETLELARYQDTNEQTHEDIFARDLDGLKNWGDRFLARHIAVIIYWVFAITTLIDHEMAALLGEAVEVEAVKTYRRMLKEQPEEWLAQPATPTATHYWEKPNSMWRVRGDNMPGSMRDVVEAIVKDEANHVVANSKKAKAF
;
A
#
# COMPACT_ATOMS: atom_id res chain seq x y z
N MET A 1 11.17 -8.29 4.09
CA MET A 1 12.07 -7.14 3.97
C MET A 1 13.19 -7.52 3.00
N GLU A 2 13.31 -6.75 1.92
CA GLU A 2 14.48 -6.67 1.06
C GLU A 2 15.66 -5.96 1.76
N THR A 3 15.37 -4.96 2.60
CA THR A 3 16.42 -4.27 3.38
C THR A 3 16.81 -5.10 4.61
N LYS A 4 18.11 -5.39 4.73
CA LYS A 4 18.68 -6.22 5.80
C LYS A 4 19.52 -5.37 6.76
N SER A 5 18.86 -4.61 7.63
CA SER A 5 19.49 -3.82 8.70
C SER A 5 18.81 -4.03 10.06
N ARG A 6 19.47 -3.60 11.15
CA ARG A 6 18.86 -3.61 12.49
C ARG A 6 17.62 -2.70 12.56
N LYS A 7 17.68 -1.56 11.87
CA LYS A 7 16.56 -0.62 11.77
C LYS A 7 15.40 -1.22 10.97
N ALA A 8 15.68 -1.91 9.87
CA ALA A 8 14.68 -2.65 9.10
C ALA A 8 14.00 -3.75 9.94
N THR A 9 14.77 -4.47 10.76
CA THR A 9 14.21 -5.47 11.70
C THR A 9 13.30 -4.82 12.73
N THR A 10 13.62 -3.61 13.18
CA THR A 10 12.81 -2.85 14.15
C THR A 10 11.51 -2.35 13.50
N ALA A 11 11.61 -1.74 12.31
CA ALA A 11 10.46 -1.31 11.52
C ALA A 11 9.50 -2.48 11.24
N HIS A 12 10.04 -3.63 10.83
CA HIS A 12 9.23 -4.81 10.57
C HIS A 12 8.48 -5.30 11.80
N LYS A 13 9.14 -5.35 12.98
CA LYS A 13 8.47 -5.71 14.24
C LYS A 13 7.35 -4.73 14.63
N ILE A 14 7.54 -3.43 14.38
CA ILE A 14 6.51 -2.42 14.64
C ILE A 14 5.26 -2.70 13.79
N ILE A 15 5.46 -2.89 12.48
CA ILE A 15 4.36 -3.17 11.56
C ILE A 15 3.71 -4.52 11.86
N GLU A 16 4.48 -5.58 12.11
CA GLU A 16 3.96 -6.90 12.47
C GLU A 16 3.12 -6.84 13.75
N THR A 17 3.53 -6.04 14.74
CA THR A 17 2.75 -5.83 15.97
C THR A 17 1.44 -5.11 15.66
N GLY A 18 1.48 -4.06 14.84
CA GLY A 18 0.28 -3.33 14.39
C GLY A 18 -0.68 -4.23 13.63
N GLU A 19 -0.18 -5.02 12.68
CA GLU A 19 -0.93 -6.02 11.91
C GLU A 19 -1.62 -7.04 12.84
N GLY A 20 -0.92 -7.51 13.87
CA GLY A 20 -1.48 -8.40 14.90
C GLY A 20 -2.67 -7.78 15.65
N VAL A 21 -2.63 -6.47 15.93
CA VAL A 21 -3.77 -5.76 16.54
C VAL A 21 -4.92 -5.60 15.54
N LEU A 22 -4.63 -5.26 14.29
CA LEU A 22 -5.65 -5.12 13.25
C LEU A 22 -6.37 -6.44 12.94
N ASN A 23 -5.67 -7.57 13.09
CA ASN A 23 -6.26 -8.91 12.97
C ASN A 23 -7.37 -9.19 13.98
N LEU A 24 -7.40 -8.50 15.13
CA LEU A 24 -8.49 -8.65 16.09
C LEU A 24 -9.83 -8.13 15.55
N VAL A 25 -9.80 -7.21 14.58
CA VAL A 25 -10.99 -6.59 13.98
C VAL A 25 -11.25 -7.10 12.56
N TRP A 26 -10.18 -7.25 11.77
CA TRP A 26 -10.23 -7.62 10.35
C TRP A 26 -9.41 -8.88 10.07
N GLY A 27 -9.63 -9.97 10.80
CA GLY A 27 -8.76 -11.16 10.71
C GLY A 27 -8.83 -11.99 9.42
N LYS A 28 -9.95 -11.95 8.68
CA LYS A 28 -10.10 -12.67 7.41
C LYS A 28 -9.43 -11.90 6.27
N ALA A 29 -8.77 -12.59 5.34
CA ALA A 29 -8.26 -11.97 4.13
C ALA A 29 -9.39 -11.76 3.10
N ASP A 30 -10.25 -10.78 3.35
CA ASP A 30 -11.42 -10.45 2.52
C ASP A 30 -11.48 -9.00 2.08
N ALA A 31 -12.46 -8.67 1.23
CA ALA A 31 -12.65 -7.32 0.71
C ALA A 31 -12.85 -6.28 1.82
N ARG A 32 -13.43 -6.66 2.97
CA ARG A 32 -13.59 -5.76 4.12
C ARG A 32 -12.24 -5.41 4.74
N ARG A 33 -11.38 -6.41 4.97
CA ARG A 33 -10.00 -6.19 5.43
C ARG A 33 -9.23 -5.37 4.41
N ALA A 34 -9.19 -5.79 3.15
CA ALA A 34 -8.43 -5.12 2.10
C ALA A 34 -8.84 -3.65 2.00
N ALA A 35 -10.13 -3.35 1.84
CA ALA A 35 -10.61 -1.97 1.77
C ALA A 35 -10.24 -1.12 3.00
N SER A 36 -10.22 -1.71 4.21
CA SER A 36 -9.84 -0.98 5.42
C SER A 36 -8.33 -0.70 5.47
N LEU A 37 -7.52 -1.67 5.07
CA LEU A 37 -6.06 -1.54 5.08
C LEU A 37 -5.56 -0.65 3.95
N GLU A 38 -6.20 -0.68 2.78
CA GLU A 38 -5.85 0.18 1.64
C GLU A 38 -6.00 1.66 1.96
N ILE A 39 -7.07 2.05 2.67
CA ILE A 39 -7.21 3.42 3.18
C ILE A 39 -6.00 3.82 4.04
N ILE A 40 -5.53 2.91 4.90
CA ILE A 40 -4.43 3.17 5.83
C ILE A 40 -3.09 3.23 5.07
N ALA A 41 -2.82 2.26 4.19
CA ALA A 41 -1.59 2.15 3.41
C ALA A 41 -1.41 3.35 2.48
N ARG A 42 -2.44 3.67 1.69
CA ARG A 42 -2.46 4.86 0.85
C ARG A 42 -2.20 6.15 1.64
N THR A 43 -2.81 6.29 2.82
CA THR A 43 -2.61 7.48 3.66
C THR A 43 -1.15 7.64 4.10
N ALA A 44 -0.42 6.53 4.31
CA ALA A 44 1.01 6.58 4.61
C ALA A 44 1.84 7.14 3.44
N TYR A 45 1.52 6.77 2.19
CA TYR A 45 2.17 7.33 1.00
C TYR A 45 1.82 8.80 0.77
N THR A 46 0.55 9.18 0.93
CA THR A 46 0.14 10.59 0.90
C THR A 46 0.90 11.43 1.94
N ALA A 47 1.16 10.87 3.13
CA ALA A 47 1.91 11.54 4.19
C ALA A 47 3.40 11.71 3.84
N GLU A 48 4.02 10.66 3.29
CA GLU A 48 5.40 10.72 2.79
C GLU A 48 5.53 11.74 1.65
N GLU A 49 4.59 11.74 0.71
CA GLU A 49 4.52 12.74 -0.36
C GLU A 49 4.45 14.16 0.21
N SER A 50 3.53 14.40 1.14
CA SER A 50 3.33 15.71 1.75
C SER A 50 4.61 16.22 2.44
N ALA A 51 5.28 15.35 3.19
CA ALA A 51 6.52 15.66 3.89
C ALA A 51 7.69 15.91 2.94
N CYS A 52 7.88 15.05 1.94
CA CYS A 52 8.94 15.24 0.94
C CYS A 52 8.73 16.53 0.13
N HIS A 53 7.48 16.84 -0.24
CA HIS A 53 7.17 18.08 -0.96
C HIS A 53 7.47 19.32 -0.11
N TYR A 54 7.16 19.27 1.19
CA TYR A 54 7.54 20.33 2.13
C TYR A 54 9.07 20.52 2.18
N LEU A 55 9.83 19.44 2.35
CA LEU A 55 11.29 19.48 2.43
C LEU A 55 11.94 20.00 1.15
N GLU A 56 11.42 19.60 -0.02
CA GLU A 56 11.81 20.17 -1.32
C GLU A 56 11.55 21.68 -1.34
N THR A 57 10.36 22.11 -0.95
CA THR A 57 9.93 23.53 -0.98
C THR A 57 10.83 24.43 -0.11
N ILE A 58 11.26 23.95 1.06
CA ILE A 58 12.15 24.72 1.94
C ILE A 58 13.64 24.60 1.58
N GLY A 59 13.96 23.92 0.47
CA GLY A 59 15.32 23.83 -0.07
C GLY A 59 16.22 22.82 0.64
N LEU A 60 15.65 21.80 1.30
CA LEU A 60 16.42 20.72 1.93
C LEU A 60 16.80 19.59 0.96
N ASP A 61 16.26 19.59 -0.27
CA ASP A 61 16.66 18.65 -1.29
C ASP A 61 17.88 19.16 -2.09
N ARG A 62 19.08 18.73 -1.68
CA ARG A 62 20.33 19.17 -2.33
C ARG A 62 20.76 18.27 -3.48
N GLU A 63 20.45 16.99 -3.39
CA GLU A 63 20.97 15.94 -4.28
C GLU A 63 19.88 15.34 -5.18
N GLY A 64 18.61 15.73 -4.97
CA GLY A 64 17.45 15.21 -5.71
C GLY A 64 16.83 13.97 -5.05
N THR A 65 17.44 13.41 -4.02
CA THR A 65 16.95 12.19 -3.35
C THR A 65 15.56 12.38 -2.74
N ILE A 66 15.25 13.57 -2.19
CA ILE A 66 13.91 13.84 -1.63
C ILE A 66 12.89 13.94 -2.77
N ARG A 67 13.24 14.59 -3.88
CA ARG A 67 12.42 14.63 -5.09
C ARG A 67 12.16 13.24 -5.67
N GLU A 68 13.17 12.38 -5.77
CA GLU A 68 12.98 11.00 -6.25
C GLU A 68 12.05 10.20 -5.31
N THR A 69 12.21 10.38 -4.00
CA THR A 69 11.35 9.78 -2.97
C THR A 69 9.91 10.25 -3.11
N LEU A 70 9.70 11.55 -3.31
CA LEU A 70 8.41 12.19 -3.56
C LEU A 70 7.71 11.59 -4.79
N GLU A 71 8.41 11.50 -5.91
CA GLU A 71 7.86 10.98 -7.17
C GLU A 71 7.50 9.49 -7.05
N LEU A 72 8.30 8.70 -6.34
CA LEU A 72 8.00 7.31 -6.10
C LEU A 72 6.80 7.15 -5.17
N ALA A 73 6.72 7.91 -4.07
CA ALA A 73 5.58 7.90 -3.16
C ALA A 73 4.26 8.24 -3.87
N ARG A 74 4.25 9.24 -4.77
CA ARG A 74 3.09 9.56 -5.62
C ARG A 74 2.64 8.41 -6.50
N TYR A 75 3.62 7.73 -7.10
CA TYR A 75 3.33 6.60 -7.98
C TYR A 75 2.68 5.45 -7.20
N GLN A 76 3.22 5.16 -6.01
CA GLN A 76 2.67 4.16 -5.08
C GLN A 76 1.26 4.57 -4.62
N ASP A 77 1.05 5.81 -4.15
CA ASP A 77 -0.27 6.32 -3.75
C ASP A 77 -1.33 6.15 -4.85
N THR A 78 -0.96 6.47 -6.09
CA THR A 78 -1.87 6.32 -7.25
C THR A 78 -2.23 4.86 -7.51
N ASN A 79 -1.29 3.93 -7.29
CA ASN A 79 -1.56 2.50 -7.40
C ASN A 79 -2.44 2.00 -6.24
N GLU A 80 -2.11 2.34 -4.98
CA GLU A 80 -2.92 1.95 -3.81
C GLU A 80 -4.34 2.51 -3.86
N GLN A 81 -4.54 3.72 -4.40
CA GLN A 81 -5.88 4.25 -4.64
C GLN A 81 -6.72 3.32 -5.54
N THR A 82 -6.09 2.63 -6.49
CA THR A 82 -6.79 1.65 -7.33
C THR A 82 -7.20 0.43 -6.52
N HIS A 83 -6.33 -0.08 -5.64
CA HIS A 83 -6.65 -1.18 -4.73
C HIS A 83 -7.80 -0.79 -3.80
N GLU A 84 -7.74 0.39 -3.19
CA GLU A 84 -8.80 0.97 -2.36
C GLU A 84 -10.13 1.00 -3.13
N ASP A 85 -10.14 1.53 -4.35
CA ASP A 85 -11.36 1.63 -5.17
C ASP A 85 -11.94 0.24 -5.50
N ILE A 86 -11.10 -0.73 -5.85
CA ILE A 86 -11.54 -2.11 -6.13
C ILE A 86 -12.25 -2.69 -4.90
N PHE A 87 -11.61 -2.64 -3.73
CA PHE A 87 -12.15 -3.30 -2.54
C PHE A 87 -13.26 -2.51 -1.84
N ALA A 88 -13.15 -1.18 -1.79
CA ALA A 88 -14.11 -0.32 -1.09
C ALA A 88 -15.33 0.00 -1.94
N ARG A 89 -15.14 0.39 -3.21
CA ARG A 89 -16.21 0.86 -4.09
C ARG A 89 -16.84 -0.29 -4.88
N ASP A 90 -16.04 -1.06 -5.60
CA ASP A 90 -16.58 -2.05 -6.53
C ASP A 90 -17.04 -3.33 -5.80
N LEU A 91 -16.36 -3.70 -4.70
CA LEU A 91 -16.68 -4.88 -3.89
C LEU A 91 -17.44 -4.57 -2.59
N ASP A 92 -17.77 -3.29 -2.34
CA ASP A 92 -18.51 -2.82 -1.16
C ASP A 92 -17.90 -3.29 0.19
N GLY A 93 -16.57 -3.40 0.26
CA GLY A 93 -15.84 -3.91 1.43
C GLY A 93 -16.06 -3.07 2.69
N LEU A 94 -16.39 -1.79 2.53
CA LEU A 94 -16.63 -0.84 3.62
C LEU A 94 -18.12 -0.55 3.86
N LYS A 95 -19.02 -1.51 3.57
CA LYS A 95 -20.46 -1.35 3.81
C LYS A 95 -20.84 -1.00 5.25
N ASN A 96 -20.10 -1.50 6.24
CA ASN A 96 -20.38 -1.23 7.65
C ASN A 96 -19.82 0.13 8.07
N TRP A 97 -20.63 0.93 8.77
CA TRP A 97 -20.18 2.23 9.28
C TRP A 97 -19.02 2.13 10.27
N GLY A 98 -19.01 1.11 11.13
CA GLY A 98 -17.95 0.90 12.12
C GLY A 98 -16.58 0.68 11.48
N ASP A 99 -16.52 -0.05 10.37
CA ASP A 99 -15.27 -0.27 9.61
C ASP A 99 -14.76 1.04 9.02
N ARG A 100 -15.66 1.82 8.38
CA ARG A 100 -15.33 3.14 7.85
C ARG A 100 -14.83 4.10 8.93
N PHE A 101 -15.52 4.13 10.07
CA PHE A 101 -15.14 4.97 11.19
C PHE A 101 -13.74 4.59 11.67
N LEU A 102 -13.50 3.31 11.98
CA LEU A 102 -12.23 2.86 12.52
C LEU A 102 -11.08 3.06 11.53
N ALA A 103 -11.22 2.62 10.27
CA ALA A 103 -10.17 2.72 9.26
C ALA A 103 -9.74 4.18 9.04
N ARG A 104 -10.69 5.12 8.96
CA ARG A 104 -10.38 6.55 8.76
C ARG A 104 -9.70 7.19 9.96
N HIS A 105 -10.07 6.82 11.19
CA HIS A 105 -9.41 7.37 12.38
C HIS A 105 -8.00 6.82 12.54
N ILE A 106 -7.78 5.54 12.22
CA ILE A 106 -6.43 4.97 12.14
C ILE A 106 -5.61 5.68 11.06
N ALA A 107 -6.19 5.90 9.87
CA ALA A 107 -5.54 6.61 8.79
C ALA A 107 -5.09 8.03 9.19
N VAL A 108 -5.91 8.79 9.92
CA VAL A 108 -5.50 10.12 10.44
C VAL A 108 -4.28 10.02 11.36
N ILE A 109 -4.22 9.01 12.22
CA ILE A 109 -3.05 8.81 13.11
C ILE A 109 -1.83 8.43 12.27
N ILE A 110 -2.00 7.48 11.33
CA ILE A 110 -0.93 7.01 10.45
C ILE A 110 -0.38 8.13 9.57
N TYR A 111 -1.24 9.03 9.08
CA TYR A 111 -0.82 10.22 8.35
C TYR A 111 0.23 11.01 9.14
N TRP A 112 -0.07 11.37 10.38
CA TRP A 112 0.85 12.16 11.19
C TRP A 112 2.11 11.38 11.58
N VAL A 113 1.97 10.09 11.87
CA VAL A 113 3.13 9.23 12.17
C VAL A 113 4.08 9.19 10.98
N PHE A 114 3.60 8.91 9.77
CA PHE A 114 4.44 8.87 8.58
C PHE A 114 4.97 10.25 8.21
N ALA A 115 4.14 11.30 8.21
CA ALA A 115 4.60 12.64 7.89
C ALA A 115 5.74 13.09 8.83
N ILE A 116 5.58 12.94 10.15
CA ILE A 116 6.61 13.31 11.12
C ILE A 116 7.85 12.42 10.96
N THR A 117 7.67 11.11 10.75
CA THR A 117 8.79 10.20 10.55
C THR A 117 9.58 10.57 9.29
N THR A 118 8.91 10.85 8.16
CA THR A 118 9.57 11.28 6.92
C THR A 118 10.32 12.60 7.11
N LEU A 119 9.77 13.56 7.86
CA LEU A 119 10.43 14.84 8.13
C LEU A 119 11.73 14.70 8.93
N ILE A 120 11.83 13.70 9.80
CA ILE A 120 12.95 13.55 10.75
C ILE A 120 13.92 12.44 10.32
N ASP A 121 13.39 11.35 9.77
CA ASP A 121 14.09 10.10 9.49
C ASP A 121 13.49 9.39 8.26
N HIS A 122 13.92 9.83 7.07
CA HIS A 122 13.49 9.31 5.77
C HIS A 122 13.75 7.80 5.62
N GLU A 123 14.91 7.32 6.07
CA GLU A 123 15.24 5.89 6.05
C GLU A 123 14.21 5.11 6.88
N MET A 124 13.85 5.58 8.07
CA MET A 124 12.85 4.90 8.91
C MET A 124 11.47 4.91 8.26
N ALA A 125 11.04 6.02 7.66
CA ALA A 125 9.76 6.08 6.96
C ALA A 125 9.69 5.08 5.81
N ALA A 126 10.75 5.01 5.00
CA ALA A 126 10.85 4.04 3.90
C ALA A 126 10.89 2.59 4.40
N LEU A 127 11.58 2.30 5.51
CA LEU A 127 11.59 0.98 6.13
C LEU A 127 10.24 0.56 6.71
N LEU A 128 9.48 1.50 7.27
CA LEU A 128 8.10 1.25 7.72
C LEU A 128 7.20 0.97 6.51
N GLY A 129 7.31 1.75 5.44
CA GLY A 129 6.61 1.49 4.17
C GLY A 129 6.94 0.10 3.64
N GLU A 130 8.22 -0.27 3.53
CA GLU A 130 8.65 -1.59 3.10
C GLU A 130 8.02 -2.71 3.95
N ALA A 131 7.96 -2.52 5.26
CA ALA A 131 7.37 -3.50 6.16
C ALA A 131 5.84 -3.62 5.98
N VAL A 132 5.13 -2.52 5.72
CA VAL A 132 3.69 -2.54 5.36
C VAL A 132 3.49 -3.40 4.13
N GLU A 133 4.28 -3.18 3.08
CA GLU A 133 4.18 -3.92 1.83
C GLU A 133 4.46 -5.42 1.97
N VAL A 134 5.41 -5.78 2.84
CA VAL A 134 5.68 -7.19 3.17
C VAL A 134 4.44 -7.86 3.77
N GLU A 135 3.69 -7.18 4.64
CA GLU A 135 2.46 -7.72 5.22
C GLU A 135 1.28 -7.65 4.24
N ALA A 136 1.24 -6.68 3.33
CA ALA A 136 0.26 -6.59 2.24
C ALA A 136 0.39 -7.79 1.28
N VAL A 137 1.61 -8.10 0.84
CA VAL A 137 1.90 -9.31 0.04
C VAL A 137 1.38 -10.58 0.73
N LYS A 138 1.60 -10.72 2.05
CA LYS A 138 1.07 -11.87 2.81
C LYS A 138 -0.46 -11.87 2.82
N THR A 139 -1.09 -10.72 3.03
CA THR A 139 -2.55 -10.56 3.07
C THR A 139 -3.19 -10.97 1.74
N TYR A 140 -2.67 -10.48 0.61
CA TYR A 140 -3.25 -10.82 -0.70
C TYR A 140 -2.98 -12.27 -1.11
N ARG A 141 -1.82 -12.83 -0.75
CA ARG A 141 -1.58 -14.29 -0.91
C ARG A 141 -2.50 -15.14 -0.05
N ARG A 142 -2.89 -14.66 1.14
CA ARG A 142 -3.92 -15.31 1.96
C ARG A 142 -5.29 -15.19 1.30
N MET A 143 -5.64 -14.04 0.72
CA MET A 143 -6.91 -13.84 0.01
C MET A 143 -7.09 -14.89 -1.10
N LEU A 144 -6.05 -15.17 -1.90
CA LEU A 144 -6.06 -16.23 -2.92
C LEU A 144 -6.33 -17.65 -2.39
N LYS A 145 -6.14 -17.89 -1.09
CA LYS A 145 -6.32 -19.19 -0.44
C LYS A 145 -7.58 -19.26 0.41
N GLU A 146 -7.98 -18.15 1.00
CA GLU A 146 -9.09 -18.05 1.95
C GLU A 146 -10.43 -17.71 1.28
N GLN A 147 -10.40 -17.05 0.11
CA GLN A 147 -11.62 -16.76 -0.64
C GLN A 147 -12.19 -18.01 -1.30
N PRO A 148 -13.53 -18.14 -1.39
CA PRO A 148 -14.17 -19.20 -2.16
C PRO A 148 -13.77 -19.15 -3.64
N GLU A 149 -13.73 -20.30 -4.30
CA GLU A 149 -13.42 -20.37 -5.73
C GLU A 149 -14.42 -19.59 -6.57
N GLU A 150 -15.70 -19.59 -6.17
CA GLU A 150 -16.74 -18.82 -6.84
C GLU A 150 -16.48 -17.30 -6.79
N TRP A 151 -15.89 -16.82 -5.69
CA TRP A 151 -15.49 -15.42 -5.56
C TRP A 151 -14.27 -15.10 -6.43
N LEU A 152 -13.28 -16.00 -6.47
CA LEU A 152 -12.08 -15.81 -7.29
C LEU A 152 -12.38 -15.90 -8.79
N ALA A 153 -13.36 -16.71 -9.19
CA ALA A 153 -13.80 -16.89 -10.57
C ALA A 153 -14.76 -15.80 -11.06
N GLN A 154 -15.25 -14.92 -10.19
CA GLN A 154 -16.12 -13.81 -10.62
C GLN A 154 -15.34 -12.87 -11.56
N PRO A 155 -16.03 -12.15 -12.47
CA PRO A 155 -15.38 -11.22 -13.38
C PRO A 155 -14.54 -10.17 -12.64
N ALA A 156 -13.43 -9.74 -13.24
CA ALA A 156 -12.67 -8.61 -12.76
C ALA A 156 -13.56 -7.36 -12.62
N THR A 157 -13.34 -6.57 -11.57
CA THR A 157 -14.11 -5.34 -11.33
C THR A 157 -13.85 -4.29 -12.43
N PRO A 158 -14.82 -3.39 -12.71
CA PRO A 158 -14.65 -2.30 -13.67
C PRO A 158 -13.44 -1.41 -13.39
N THR A 159 -13.13 -1.14 -12.11
CA THR A 159 -11.94 -0.35 -11.74
C THR A 159 -10.66 -1.04 -12.17
N ALA A 160 -10.56 -2.35 -11.97
CA ALA A 160 -9.39 -3.14 -12.36
C ALA A 160 -9.17 -3.14 -13.88
N THR A 161 -10.21 -3.39 -14.66
CA THR A 161 -10.10 -3.37 -16.13
C THR A 161 -9.74 -1.97 -16.63
N HIS A 162 -10.36 -0.93 -16.07
CA HIS A 162 -10.04 0.46 -16.42
C HIS A 162 -8.62 0.87 -16.00
N TYR A 163 -8.12 0.39 -14.87
CA TYR A 163 -6.74 0.62 -14.46
C TYR A 163 -5.76 0.02 -15.45
N TRP A 164 -6.00 -1.21 -15.91
CA TRP A 164 -5.19 -1.85 -16.94
C TRP A 164 -5.17 -1.07 -18.27
N GLU A 165 -6.31 -0.49 -18.67
CA GLU A 165 -6.42 0.31 -19.91
C GLU A 165 -5.58 1.59 -19.89
N LYS A 166 -5.27 2.14 -18.70
CA LYS A 166 -4.43 3.33 -18.58
C LYS A 166 -2.99 3.00 -19.05
N PRO A 167 -2.44 3.73 -20.05
CA PRO A 167 -1.12 3.40 -20.61
C PRO A 167 0.03 3.40 -19.60
N ASN A 168 -0.10 4.19 -18.54
CA ASN A 168 0.90 4.37 -17.50
C ASN A 168 0.60 3.61 -16.19
N SER A 169 -0.42 2.75 -16.15
CA SER A 169 -0.67 1.92 -14.97
C SER A 169 0.44 0.91 -14.75
N MET A 170 0.65 0.49 -13.50
CA MET A 170 1.67 -0.51 -13.16
C MET A 170 1.47 -1.80 -13.95
N TRP A 171 0.23 -2.25 -14.12
CA TRP A 171 -0.07 -3.50 -14.82
C TRP A 171 0.28 -3.40 -16.30
N ARG A 172 -0.02 -2.26 -16.94
CA ARG A 172 0.28 -2.05 -18.35
C ARG A 172 1.78 -1.92 -18.59
N VAL A 173 2.46 -1.15 -17.76
CA VAL A 173 3.93 -0.94 -17.84
C VAL A 173 4.69 -2.25 -17.57
N ARG A 174 4.20 -3.08 -16.63
CA ARG A 174 4.77 -4.41 -16.34
C ARG A 174 4.51 -5.43 -17.46
N GLY A 175 3.59 -5.15 -18.38
CA GLY A 175 3.21 -6.06 -19.45
C GLY A 175 2.27 -7.19 -19.01
N ASP A 176 1.50 -6.98 -17.94
CA ASP A 176 0.48 -7.93 -17.52
C ASP A 176 -0.65 -8.03 -18.55
N ASN A 177 -1.29 -9.19 -18.60
CA ASN A 177 -2.53 -9.36 -19.35
C ASN A 177 -3.69 -8.61 -18.67
N MET A 178 -4.69 -8.23 -19.44
CA MET A 178 -5.92 -7.66 -18.88
C MET A 178 -6.59 -8.70 -17.95
N PRO A 179 -6.95 -8.34 -16.71
CA PRO A 179 -7.53 -9.30 -15.78
C PRO A 179 -8.92 -9.72 -16.27
N GLY A 180 -9.19 -11.03 -16.27
CA GLY A 180 -10.50 -11.58 -16.61
C GLY A 180 -11.33 -11.92 -15.37
N SER A 181 -10.67 -12.19 -14.25
CA SER A 181 -11.26 -12.67 -13.01
C SER A 181 -10.72 -11.94 -11.79
N MET A 182 -11.39 -12.06 -10.64
CA MET A 182 -10.85 -11.55 -9.38
C MET A 182 -9.56 -12.24 -8.95
N ARG A 183 -9.35 -13.51 -9.34
CA ARG A 183 -8.04 -14.16 -9.15
C ARG A 183 -6.94 -13.35 -9.83
N ASP A 184 -7.12 -12.99 -11.11
CA ASP A 184 -6.15 -12.22 -11.87
C ASP A 184 -5.90 -10.85 -11.22
N VAL A 185 -6.96 -10.20 -10.73
CA VAL A 185 -6.86 -8.91 -10.00
C VAL A 185 -6.02 -9.08 -8.75
N VAL A 186 -6.34 -10.02 -7.88
CA VAL A 186 -5.59 -10.22 -6.61
C VAL A 186 -4.14 -10.63 -6.90
N GLU A 187 -3.89 -11.43 -7.94
CA GLU A 187 -2.52 -11.78 -8.36
C GLU A 187 -1.74 -10.58 -8.89
N ALA A 188 -2.38 -9.66 -9.61
CA ALA A 188 -1.77 -8.41 -10.05
C ALA A 188 -1.42 -7.49 -8.87
N ILE A 189 -2.32 -7.37 -7.89
CA ILE A 189 -2.08 -6.62 -6.65
C ILE A 189 -0.90 -7.22 -5.86
N VAL A 190 -0.81 -8.55 -5.72
CA VAL A 190 0.36 -9.20 -5.08
C VAL A 190 1.68 -8.79 -5.73
N LYS A 191 1.71 -8.60 -7.05
CA LYS A 191 2.90 -8.14 -7.77
C LYS A 191 3.16 -6.65 -7.54
N ASP A 192 2.12 -5.82 -7.44
CA ASP A 192 2.23 -4.41 -7.13
C ASP A 192 2.90 -4.22 -5.75
N GLU A 193 2.38 -4.89 -4.72
CA GLU A 193 2.97 -4.80 -3.37
C GLU A 193 4.40 -5.31 -3.33
N ALA A 194 4.71 -6.38 -4.09
CA ALA A 194 6.08 -6.87 -4.20
C ALA A 194 7.02 -5.83 -4.84
N ASN A 195 6.54 -5.06 -5.83
CA ASN A 195 7.31 -3.95 -6.40
C ASN A 195 7.43 -2.80 -5.40
N HIS A 196 6.39 -2.53 -4.60
CA HIS A 196 6.43 -1.53 -3.54
C HIS A 196 7.44 -1.90 -2.45
N VAL A 197 7.59 -3.18 -2.09
CA VAL A 197 8.70 -3.64 -1.21
C VAL A 197 10.05 -3.22 -1.79
N VAL A 198 10.29 -3.48 -3.08
CA VAL A 198 11.57 -3.13 -3.72
C VAL A 198 11.77 -1.62 -3.77
N ALA A 199 10.72 -0.87 -4.12
CA ALA A 199 10.70 0.59 -4.19
C ALA A 199 11.03 1.23 -2.83
N ASN A 200 10.37 0.78 -1.77
CA ASN A 200 10.63 1.24 -0.41
C ASN A 200 12.04 0.87 0.07
N SER A 201 12.54 -0.33 -0.25
CA SER A 201 13.93 -0.70 0.02
C SER A 201 14.93 0.21 -0.70
N LYS A 202 14.62 0.63 -1.95
CA LYS A 202 15.44 1.59 -2.70
C LYS A 202 15.44 2.95 -2.00
N LYS A 203 14.27 3.47 -1.60
CA LYS A 203 14.16 4.73 -0.83
C LYS A 203 14.98 4.66 0.45
N ALA A 204 14.84 3.59 1.23
CA ALA A 204 15.57 3.42 2.48
C ALA A 204 17.09 3.45 2.28
N LYS A 205 17.61 2.78 1.24
CA LYS A 205 19.06 2.74 0.95
C LYS A 205 19.63 4.05 0.40
N ALA A 206 18.77 5.00 0.01
CA ALA A 206 19.18 6.28 -0.53
C ALA A 206 19.48 7.32 0.58
N PHE A 207 19.13 7.03 1.84
CA PHE A 207 19.39 7.85 3.02
C PHE A 207 20.30 7.11 4.01
#